data_AF-A0A4P9VN80-F1
#
_entry.id   AF-A0A4P9VN80-F1
#
_cell.length_a   1.000
_cell.length_b   1.000
_cell.length_c   1.000
_cell.angle_alpha   90.00
_cell.angle_beta   90.00
_cell.angle_gamma   90.00
#
_symmetry.space_group_name_H-M   'P 1'
#
loop_
_entity.id
_entity.type
_entity.pdbx_description
1 polymer ?
#
loop_
_entity_poly.entity_id
_entity_poly.type
_entity_poly.pdbx_seq_one_letter_code
_entity_poly.pdbx_strand_id
1 'polypeptide(L)'
;MSHKDTSKGRSFLSHFSLKNSVAIAVLSATTWTGGVVFAHTASPHQPLVPFDQKTQVYKAYFPSEQVARQVVKSMNTFSSHYEQGYLIVPGDSQQLNKLIGLGFKLEAVTAKDSGLNLAPAAVMDEWADHIPGYSCYPTVEATFKEAKALAEEYPRLAEWIDIGDSWRKTQQRGGYDMMVLKLTRNNSLEDKPKLFINSAIHAREYATAPLALAFAKNLLTGYGSDADATWILDHHEVHLLLQANPDGRKQAEKGVLWRKNVNDLNSCYNPLKQGIDLNRNFTFGWGSTTDGSSGDICSQVYRGEAPGSEPEVQALQNYVRSLYPDRRGPERNDPAPLDTSGIHLDIHSHGRLILWPWGTKGDPAPNHLQLQTLGRKFAYFNSYSPERSLGLYETDGTSDGISYGELGVAAFTFELGTEFFESCHYFEQKIVPDNMQALRYAAKVVRAPYQLPAGPEVYSVTISNQDPVPAGTWLTLSAIADDSRFSHRNGAEPVQTITAAEYYLDIPPWQEGAERHPMQSVSGDFNLEQQAIKGIVDTRNLSSGKHMAYIRAMDSEGRWGPVTAVFFSIQ
;
A
#
# COMPACT_ATOMS: atom_id res chain seq x y z
N MET A 1 13.20 -28.00 -50.35
CA MET A 1 13.30 -27.74 -51.80
C MET A 1 12.23 -26.70 -52.15
N SER A 2 12.65 -25.59 -52.78
CA SER A 2 11.86 -24.56 -53.48
C SER A 2 11.06 -23.51 -52.71
N HIS A 3 11.65 -22.31 -52.69
CA HIS A 3 11.03 -20.98 -52.67
C HIS A 3 10.02 -20.72 -53.81
N LYS A 4 9.14 -19.73 -53.59
CA LYS A 4 8.66 -18.61 -54.47
C LYS A 4 7.46 -17.98 -53.75
N ASP A 5 7.44 -16.75 -53.23
CA ASP A 5 7.81 -15.42 -53.75
C ASP A 5 7.07 -15.04 -55.04
N THR A 6 6.09 -14.13 -54.94
CA THR A 6 5.95 -12.97 -55.84
C THR A 6 4.94 -11.95 -55.30
N SER A 7 5.38 -10.70 -55.37
CA SER A 7 4.75 -9.42 -55.08
C SER A 7 3.97 -8.81 -56.26
N LYS A 8 3.40 -7.61 -56.01
CA LYS A 8 2.88 -6.53 -56.91
C LYS A 8 1.36 -6.34 -56.80
N GLY A 9 0.78 -5.15 -56.63
CA GLY A 9 1.26 -3.76 -56.77
C GLY A 9 0.29 -2.95 -57.65
N ARG A 10 0.14 -1.64 -57.35
CA ARG A 10 -0.67 -0.55 -57.99
C ARG A 10 -2.04 -0.33 -57.34
N SER A 11 -2.39 0.79 -56.69
CA SER A 11 -2.18 2.26 -56.85
C SER A 11 -3.01 2.94 -57.95
N PHE A 12 -3.79 3.94 -57.49
CA PHE A 12 -3.95 5.32 -57.99
C PHE A 12 -5.31 5.81 -58.53
N LEU A 13 -5.69 6.98 -57.98
CA LEU A 13 -6.50 8.10 -58.51
C LEU A 13 -8.04 7.92 -58.52
N SER A 14 -8.89 8.91 -58.23
CA SER A 14 -8.74 10.33 -57.87
C SER A 14 -10.13 10.98 -57.66
N HIS A 15 -10.19 12.01 -56.82
CA HIS A 15 -11.03 13.22 -56.92
C HIS A 15 -12.56 13.12 -56.76
N PHE A 16 -13.10 13.81 -55.75
CA PHE A 16 -14.13 14.84 -55.96
C PHE A 16 -14.08 15.90 -54.84
N SER A 17 -13.99 17.16 -55.27
CA SER A 17 -14.07 18.38 -54.47
C SER A 17 -15.48 18.95 -54.61
N LEU A 18 -16.03 19.53 -53.53
CA LEU A 18 -17.03 20.59 -53.65
C LEU A 18 -16.91 21.55 -52.46
N LYS A 19 -16.49 22.77 -52.80
CA LYS A 19 -16.55 23.99 -51.99
C LYS A 19 -18.00 24.44 -51.85
N ASN A 20 -18.34 25.04 -50.71
CA ASN A 20 -19.24 26.20 -50.72
C ASN A 20 -18.86 27.14 -49.58
N SER A 21 -18.52 28.37 -49.96
CA SER A 21 -18.29 29.53 -49.10
C SER A 21 -19.47 30.47 -49.30
N VAL A 22 -19.97 31.05 -48.21
CA VAL A 22 -20.72 32.31 -48.25
C VAL A 22 -20.18 33.19 -47.12
N ALA A 23 -19.79 34.40 -47.49
CA ALA A 23 -19.37 35.49 -46.63
C ALA A 23 -20.20 36.74 -46.97
N ILE A 24 -20.00 37.80 -46.17
CA ILE A 24 -20.49 39.21 -46.29
C ILE A 24 -21.75 39.42 -45.41
N ALA A 25 -21.77 40.32 -44.42
CA ALA A 25 -21.45 41.75 -44.54
C ALA A 25 -20.80 42.40 -43.31
N VAL A 26 -19.97 43.40 -43.65
CA VAL A 26 -19.31 44.41 -42.82
C VAL A 26 -20.24 45.63 -42.70
N LEU A 27 -20.30 46.26 -41.53
CA LEU A 27 -20.70 47.66 -41.37
C LEU A 27 -19.78 48.34 -40.35
N SER A 28 -19.36 49.54 -40.72
CA SER A 28 -18.21 50.30 -40.22
C SER A 28 -18.55 51.33 -39.14
N ALA A 29 -17.62 51.44 -38.18
CA ALA A 29 -17.08 52.62 -37.49
C ALA A 29 -18.00 53.71 -36.90
N THR A 30 -17.83 53.96 -35.59
CA THR A 30 -17.46 55.29 -35.08
C THR A 30 -16.82 55.18 -33.69
N THR A 31 -15.76 55.95 -33.51
CA THR A 31 -14.90 56.07 -32.33
C THR A 31 -15.56 56.87 -31.21
N TRP A 32 -15.52 56.36 -29.97
CA TRP A 32 -15.58 57.18 -28.76
C TRP A 32 -14.54 56.67 -27.75
N THR A 33 -13.73 57.61 -27.28
CA THR A 33 -12.65 57.46 -26.31
C THR A 33 -13.19 57.34 -24.90
N GLY A 34 -12.68 56.40 -24.10
CA GLY A 34 -12.77 56.46 -22.64
C GLY A 34 -12.81 55.13 -21.92
N GLY A 35 -11.66 54.69 -21.40
CA GLY A 35 -11.55 54.08 -20.08
C GLY A 35 -11.99 52.63 -19.86
N VAL A 36 -11.23 51.99 -18.97
CA VAL A 36 -11.46 50.70 -18.28
C VAL A 36 -10.90 49.46 -18.99
N VAL A 37 -9.70 49.10 -18.55
CA VAL A 37 -9.08 47.77 -18.70
C VAL A 37 -9.97 46.75 -17.98
N PHE A 38 -10.65 45.88 -18.72
CA PHE A 38 -11.24 44.67 -18.15
C PHE A 38 -10.16 43.59 -18.03
N ALA A 39 -9.57 43.50 -16.84
CA ALA A 39 -8.94 42.27 -16.40
C ALA A 39 -10.00 41.16 -16.45
N HIS A 40 -9.74 40.09 -17.20
CA HIS A 40 -10.54 38.87 -17.11
C HIS A 40 -10.26 38.24 -15.74
N THR A 41 -11.06 38.63 -14.75
CA THR A 41 -11.10 37.96 -13.45
C THR A 41 -11.58 36.55 -13.69
N ALA A 42 -10.76 35.57 -13.28
CA ALA A 42 -11.16 34.19 -13.11
C ALA A 42 -12.53 34.16 -12.41
N SER A 43 -13.47 33.40 -12.99
CA SER A 43 -14.80 33.22 -12.42
C SER A 43 -14.67 32.78 -10.96
N PRO A 44 -15.43 33.38 -10.02
CA PRO A 44 -15.40 32.94 -8.63
C PRO A 44 -15.84 31.48 -8.59
N HIS A 45 -15.04 30.66 -7.90
CA HIS A 45 -15.35 29.28 -7.58
C HIS A 45 -16.82 29.16 -7.15
N GLN A 46 -17.60 28.40 -7.91
CA GLN A 46 -18.87 27.92 -7.39
C GLN A 46 -18.56 27.15 -6.11
N PRO A 47 -19.25 27.43 -4.99
CA PRO A 47 -19.06 26.66 -3.77
C PRO A 47 -19.43 25.21 -4.09
N LEU A 48 -18.45 24.31 -3.95
CA LEU A 48 -18.69 22.88 -4.02
C LEU A 48 -19.67 22.55 -2.89
N VAL A 49 -20.87 22.12 -3.29
CA VAL A 49 -21.93 21.74 -2.35
C VAL A 49 -21.38 20.60 -1.49
N PRO A 50 -21.43 20.70 -0.14
CA PRO A 50 -21.05 19.61 0.75
C PRO A 50 -21.84 18.35 0.41
N PHE A 51 -21.39 17.20 0.93
CA PHE A 51 -22.16 15.94 0.97
C PHE A 51 -23.66 16.23 1.04
N ASP A 52 -24.44 15.74 0.07
CA ASP A 52 -25.87 16.05 -0.02
C ASP A 52 -26.51 15.80 1.34
N GLN A 53 -26.92 16.86 2.05
CA GLN A 53 -27.52 16.78 3.39
C GLN A 53 -28.82 15.96 3.37
N LYS A 54 -29.30 15.55 2.18
CA LYS A 54 -30.41 14.61 2.00
C LYS A 54 -30.01 13.14 2.03
N THR A 55 -28.71 12.79 2.01
CA THR A 55 -28.28 11.39 2.13
C THR A 55 -28.57 10.91 3.54
N GLN A 56 -29.63 10.13 3.70
CA GLN A 56 -29.97 9.53 4.97
C GLN A 56 -28.87 8.54 5.39
N VAL A 57 -28.41 8.61 6.63
CA VAL A 57 -27.36 7.74 7.18
C VAL A 57 -28.01 6.80 8.19
N TYR A 58 -27.51 5.57 8.29
CA TYR A 58 -28.03 4.59 9.24
C TYR A 58 -26.93 4.02 10.11
N LYS A 59 -27.20 3.91 11.41
CA LYS A 59 -26.54 2.94 12.28
C LYS A 59 -27.16 1.58 12.02
N ALA A 60 -26.37 0.68 11.44
CA ALA A 60 -26.77 -0.70 11.17
C ALA A 60 -26.16 -1.61 12.24
N TYR A 61 -26.94 -1.94 13.27
CA TYR A 61 -26.54 -2.84 14.35
C TYR A 61 -26.50 -4.27 13.83
N PHE A 62 -25.33 -4.89 13.90
CA PHE A 62 -25.10 -6.21 13.33
C PHE A 62 -25.45 -7.34 14.31
N PRO A 63 -25.94 -8.49 13.82
CA PRO A 63 -26.27 -9.64 14.67
C PRO A 63 -25.02 -10.39 15.18
N SER A 64 -23.89 -10.26 14.47
CA SER A 64 -22.58 -10.75 14.91
C SER A 64 -21.47 -9.99 14.19
N GLU A 65 -20.28 -9.91 14.80
CA GLU A 65 -19.11 -9.29 14.18
C GLU A 65 -18.72 -9.98 12.86
N GLN A 66 -18.90 -11.30 12.78
CA GLN A 66 -18.65 -12.06 11.55
C GLN A 66 -19.53 -11.56 10.40
N VAL A 67 -20.82 -11.36 10.63
CA VAL A 67 -21.76 -10.83 9.62
C VAL A 67 -21.43 -9.37 9.29
N ALA A 68 -21.06 -8.56 10.29
CA ALA A 68 -20.60 -7.19 10.09
C ALA A 68 -19.40 -7.12 9.13
N ARG A 69 -18.41 -7.98 9.37
CA ARG A 69 -17.23 -8.09 8.51
C ARG A 69 -17.64 -8.47 7.09
N GLN A 70 -18.57 -9.41 6.88
CA GLN A 70 -19.06 -9.73 5.52
C GLN A 70 -19.77 -8.55 4.82
N VAL A 71 -20.39 -7.65 5.58
CA VAL A 71 -21.04 -6.45 5.04
C VAL A 71 -20.03 -5.36 4.67
N VAL A 72 -19.09 -5.01 5.57
CA VAL A 72 -18.01 -4.04 5.31
C VAL A 72 -17.26 -4.39 4.04
N LYS A 73 -17.07 -5.70 3.85
CA LYS A 73 -16.48 -6.29 2.68
C LYS A 73 -17.27 -6.02 1.40
N SER A 74 -18.56 -6.34 1.35
CA SER A 74 -19.33 -6.40 0.09
C SER A 74 -20.22 -5.17 -0.18
N MET A 75 -20.19 -4.15 0.68
CA MET A 75 -21.11 -3.02 0.64
C MET A 75 -20.39 -1.70 0.95
N ASN A 76 -20.93 -0.59 0.47
CA ASN A 76 -20.39 0.72 0.81
C ASN A 76 -20.70 1.04 2.27
N THR A 77 -19.70 0.93 3.15
CA THR A 77 -19.81 1.29 4.58
C THR A 77 -18.90 2.48 4.88
N PHE A 78 -19.43 3.48 5.59
CA PHE A 78 -18.67 4.69 5.94
C PHE A 78 -17.72 4.47 7.13
N SER A 79 -18.16 3.73 8.15
CA SER A 79 -17.34 3.36 9.30
C SER A 79 -17.79 2.05 9.95
N SER A 80 -16.88 1.44 10.71
CA SER A 80 -17.05 0.15 11.38
C SER A 80 -16.83 0.26 12.89
N HIS A 81 -17.88 0.13 13.70
CA HIS A 81 -17.82 0.22 15.17
C HIS A 81 -17.99 -1.18 15.77
N TYR A 82 -16.99 -2.03 15.57
CA TYR A 82 -17.06 -3.45 15.94
C TYR A 82 -17.31 -3.66 17.44
N GLU A 83 -16.67 -2.86 18.28
CA GLU A 83 -16.77 -2.95 19.73
C GLU A 83 -18.14 -2.48 20.24
N GLN A 84 -18.82 -1.59 19.51
CA GLN A 84 -20.15 -1.07 19.84
C GLN A 84 -21.29 -1.79 19.13
N GLY A 85 -21.00 -2.75 18.25
CA GLY A 85 -22.02 -3.59 17.62
C GLY A 85 -22.72 -2.98 16.40
N TYR A 86 -22.17 -1.94 15.74
CA TYR A 86 -22.81 -1.33 14.57
C TYR A 86 -21.86 -0.88 13.45
N LEU A 87 -22.41 -0.66 12.26
CA LEU A 87 -21.77 -0.02 11.11
C LEU A 87 -22.48 1.29 10.78
N ILE A 88 -21.78 2.24 10.16
CA ILE A 88 -22.42 3.41 9.54
C ILE A 88 -22.52 3.18 8.03
N VAL A 89 -23.73 3.28 7.49
CA VAL A 89 -24.02 2.98 6.07
C VAL A 89 -24.86 4.07 5.41
N PRO A 90 -24.74 4.27 4.08
CA PRO A 90 -25.64 5.14 3.35
C PRO A 90 -27.05 4.56 3.26
N GLY A 91 -28.04 5.44 3.16
CA GLY A 91 -29.47 5.12 3.08
C GLY A 91 -29.96 4.66 1.71
N ASP A 92 -29.14 3.89 0.97
CA ASP A 92 -29.54 3.30 -0.30
C ASP A 92 -30.54 2.15 -0.04
N SER A 93 -31.76 2.24 -0.60
CA SER A 93 -32.84 1.31 -0.26
C SER A 93 -32.52 -0.15 -0.59
N GLN A 94 -31.72 -0.42 -1.63
CA GLN A 94 -31.31 -1.79 -1.98
C GLN A 94 -30.33 -2.33 -0.94
N GLN A 95 -29.35 -1.51 -0.54
CA GLN A 95 -28.41 -1.82 0.53
C GLN A 95 -29.13 -2.05 1.87
N LEU A 96 -30.02 -1.16 2.28
CA LEU A 96 -30.75 -1.30 3.54
C LEU A 96 -31.60 -2.58 3.59
N ASN A 97 -32.28 -2.93 2.50
CA ASN A 97 -33.07 -4.16 2.42
C ASN A 97 -32.18 -5.41 2.53
N LYS A 98 -30.99 -5.40 1.91
CA LYS A 98 -30.00 -6.48 2.05
C LYS A 98 -29.54 -6.61 3.51
N LEU A 99 -29.27 -5.50 4.20
CA LEU A 99 -28.87 -5.49 5.61
C LEU A 99 -29.97 -6.08 6.51
N ILE A 100 -31.24 -5.69 6.32
CA ILE A 100 -32.37 -6.26 7.06
C ILE A 100 -32.45 -7.78 6.83
N GLY A 101 -32.30 -8.23 5.58
CA GLY A 101 -32.28 -9.65 5.23
C GLY A 101 -31.12 -10.43 5.88
N LEU A 102 -30.01 -9.77 6.18
CA LEU A 102 -28.86 -10.31 6.93
C LEU A 102 -29.04 -10.21 8.45
N GLY A 103 -30.18 -9.75 8.95
CA GLY A 103 -30.51 -9.66 10.37
C GLY A 103 -30.04 -8.38 11.06
N PHE A 104 -29.65 -7.34 10.33
CA PHE A 104 -29.30 -6.05 10.91
C PHE A 104 -30.53 -5.30 11.42
N LYS A 105 -30.36 -4.57 12.52
CA LYS A 105 -31.32 -3.56 12.96
C LYS A 105 -30.85 -2.18 12.52
N LEU A 106 -31.73 -1.42 11.88
CA LEU A 106 -31.38 -0.13 11.30
C LEU A 106 -31.98 1.01 12.14
N GLU A 107 -31.14 1.99 12.47
CA GLU A 107 -31.53 3.25 13.10
C GLU A 107 -31.11 4.39 12.19
N ALA A 108 -32.07 5.18 11.71
CA ALA A 108 -31.77 6.37 10.93
C ALA A 108 -31.12 7.42 11.83
N VAL A 109 -29.99 7.97 11.41
CA VAL A 109 -29.24 9.00 12.11
C VAL A 109 -28.96 10.17 11.17
N THR A 110 -28.77 11.36 11.75
CA THR A 110 -28.26 12.48 10.95
C THR A 110 -26.77 12.26 10.66
N ALA A 111 -26.24 12.89 9.60
CA ALA A 111 -24.80 12.87 9.35
C ALA A 111 -24.00 13.35 10.57
N LYS A 112 -24.51 14.34 11.30
CA LYS A 112 -23.92 14.85 12.54
C LYS A 112 -23.92 13.81 13.68
N ASP A 113 -25.04 13.11 13.88
CA ASP A 113 -25.21 12.12 14.96
C ASP A 113 -24.57 10.77 14.65
N SER A 114 -24.19 10.56 13.37
CA SER A 114 -23.45 9.38 12.93
C SER A 114 -21.97 9.40 13.31
N GLY A 115 -21.44 10.55 13.75
CA GLY A 115 -20.01 10.74 13.99
C GLY A 115 -19.19 11.02 12.72
N LEU A 116 -19.81 11.00 11.53
CA LEU A 116 -19.18 11.41 10.29
C LEU A 116 -18.88 12.91 10.33
N ASN A 117 -17.62 13.28 10.49
CA ASN A 117 -17.13 14.65 10.36
C ASN A 117 -17.13 15.07 8.87
N LEU A 118 -18.32 15.33 8.33
CA LEU A 118 -18.54 15.85 6.97
C LEU A 118 -18.62 17.38 6.94
N ALA A 119 -18.05 18.05 7.94
CA ALA A 119 -18.13 19.50 8.02
C ALA A 119 -17.42 20.11 6.79
N PRO A 120 -18.06 21.07 6.08
CA PRO A 120 -17.34 21.88 5.13
C PRO A 120 -16.32 22.67 5.93
N ALA A 121 -15.04 22.37 5.74
CA ALA A 121 -14.01 23.24 6.25
C ALA A 121 -14.20 24.59 5.57
N ALA A 122 -14.63 25.58 6.37
CA ALA A 122 -14.47 26.96 5.97
C ALA A 122 -13.00 27.13 5.60
N VAL A 123 -12.74 27.52 4.35
CA VAL A 123 -11.40 27.81 3.84
C VAL A 123 -10.86 28.95 4.71
N MET A 124 -10.05 28.60 5.71
CA MET A 124 -9.26 29.54 6.48
C MET A 124 -7.81 29.33 6.06
N ASP A 125 -7.20 30.41 5.60
CA ASP A 125 -5.83 30.54 5.07
C ASP A 125 -4.71 30.06 6.02
N GLU A 126 -5.02 29.54 7.21
CA GLU A 126 -4.03 29.16 8.22
C GLU A 126 -3.51 27.72 8.12
N TRP A 127 -4.08 26.82 7.31
CA TRP A 127 -3.74 25.38 7.33
C TRP A 127 -3.28 24.82 5.97
N ALA A 128 -2.26 25.41 5.35
CA ALA A 128 -1.73 24.89 4.06
C ALA A 128 -1.17 23.45 4.15
N ASP A 129 -0.65 23.06 5.32
CA ASP A 129 0.11 21.81 5.45
C ASP A 129 -0.72 20.61 5.98
N HIS A 130 -1.95 20.80 6.47
CA HIS A 130 -2.77 19.72 7.05
C HIS A 130 -4.21 19.74 6.57
N ILE A 131 -4.85 18.56 6.53
CA ILE A 131 -6.25 18.42 6.16
C ILE A 131 -7.12 19.08 7.24
N PRO A 132 -8.05 19.98 6.88
CA PRO A 132 -8.91 20.62 7.86
C PRO A 132 -9.72 19.65 8.71
N GLY A 133 -9.67 19.86 10.03
CA GLY A 133 -10.31 18.96 11.01
C GLY A 133 -9.48 17.72 11.35
N TYR A 134 -8.35 17.49 10.67
CA TYR A 134 -7.48 16.33 10.83
C TYR A 134 -5.99 16.73 10.80
N SER A 135 -5.51 17.38 11.86
CA SER A 135 -4.14 17.94 11.95
C SER A 135 -3.01 16.91 11.79
N CYS A 136 -3.28 15.63 12.03
CA CYS A 136 -2.32 14.54 11.83
C CYS A 136 -2.13 14.15 10.35
N TYR A 137 -3.05 14.53 9.47
CA TYR A 137 -2.98 14.17 8.07
C TYR A 137 -2.46 15.37 7.25
N PRO A 138 -1.28 15.25 6.63
CA PRO A 138 -0.80 16.27 5.70
C PRO A 138 -1.68 16.33 4.45
N THR A 139 -1.73 17.51 3.83
CA THR A 139 -2.25 17.68 2.46
C THR A 139 -1.34 16.97 1.45
N VAL A 140 -1.77 16.83 0.18
CA VAL A 140 -0.91 16.37 -0.92
C VAL A 140 0.39 17.17 -0.97
N GLU A 141 0.29 18.49 -0.91
CA GLU A 141 1.44 19.39 -0.98
C GLU A 141 2.40 19.21 0.20
N ALA A 142 1.88 19.10 1.43
CA ALA A 142 2.71 18.86 2.59
C ALA A 142 3.35 17.47 2.59
N THR A 143 2.62 16.45 2.13
CA THR A 143 3.15 15.09 1.96
C THR A 143 4.35 15.11 1.01
N PHE A 144 4.23 15.78 -0.14
CA PHE A 144 5.31 15.89 -1.11
C PHE A 144 6.47 16.76 -0.63
N LYS A 145 6.17 17.88 0.03
CA LYS A 145 7.18 18.75 0.65
C LYS A 145 8.00 17.97 1.67
N GLU A 146 7.36 17.18 2.52
CA GLU A 146 8.06 16.40 3.54
C GLU A 146 8.86 15.23 2.94
N ALA A 147 8.30 14.50 1.97
CA ALA A 147 9.04 13.43 1.30
C ALA A 147 10.27 13.95 0.53
N LYS A 148 10.13 15.11 -0.14
CA LYS A 148 11.25 15.79 -0.77
C LYS A 148 12.30 16.23 0.26
N ALA A 149 11.86 16.81 1.38
CA ALA A 149 12.78 17.20 2.46
C ALA A 149 13.54 16.00 3.03
N LEU A 150 12.91 14.82 3.18
CA LEU A 150 13.60 13.59 3.58
C LEU A 150 14.67 13.19 2.56
N ALA A 151 14.42 13.30 1.26
CA ALA A 151 15.44 13.04 0.24
C ALA A 151 16.60 14.03 0.31
N GLU A 152 16.34 15.30 0.62
CA GLU A 152 17.35 16.35 0.79
C GLU A 152 18.15 16.19 2.11
N GLU A 153 17.51 15.76 3.19
CA GLU A 153 18.14 15.54 4.51
C GLU A 153 18.97 14.25 4.53
N TYR A 154 18.52 13.20 3.84
CA TYR A 154 19.17 11.89 3.78
C TYR A 154 19.65 11.53 2.36
N PRO A 155 20.50 12.34 1.69
CA PRO A 155 20.82 12.17 0.27
C PRO A 155 21.63 10.91 -0.07
N ARG A 156 22.14 10.19 0.96
CA ARG A 156 22.81 8.89 0.80
C ARG A 156 21.87 7.69 0.98
N LEU A 157 20.66 7.94 1.46
CA LEU A 157 19.68 6.92 1.82
C LEU A 157 18.34 7.11 1.13
N ALA A 158 18.05 8.28 0.57
CA ALA A 158 16.75 8.63 0.04
C ALA A 158 16.85 9.36 -1.31
N GLU A 159 15.91 9.05 -2.22
CA GLU A 159 15.77 9.66 -3.54
C GLU A 159 14.28 9.93 -3.81
N TRP A 160 13.98 11.06 -4.45
CA TRP A 160 12.62 11.47 -4.82
C TRP A 160 12.44 11.36 -6.34
N ILE A 161 11.74 10.32 -6.77
CA ILE A 161 11.69 9.85 -8.16
C ILE A 161 10.32 10.17 -8.76
N ASP A 162 10.30 10.84 -9.92
CA ASP A 162 9.10 11.02 -10.73
C ASP A 162 8.84 9.77 -11.58
N ILE A 163 7.61 9.25 -11.52
CA ILE A 163 7.17 8.06 -12.24
C ILE A 163 6.07 8.34 -13.26
N GLY A 164 5.59 9.59 -13.37
CA GLY A 164 4.53 9.99 -14.29
C GLY A 164 3.64 11.10 -13.74
N ASP A 165 2.51 11.35 -14.40
CA ASP A 165 1.65 12.50 -14.13
C ASP A 165 0.21 12.08 -13.75
N SER A 166 -0.43 12.88 -12.91
CA SER A 166 -1.86 12.75 -12.61
C SER A 166 -2.75 13.19 -13.77
N TRP A 167 -4.04 12.81 -13.75
CA TRP A 167 -5.00 13.16 -14.79
C TRP A 167 -4.98 14.64 -15.14
N ARG A 168 -5.19 15.54 -14.18
CA ARG A 168 -5.23 16.98 -14.45
C ARG A 168 -3.94 17.49 -15.07
N LYS A 169 -2.81 16.91 -14.65
CA LYS A 169 -1.49 17.30 -15.14
C LYS A 169 -1.31 16.92 -16.60
N THR A 170 -1.71 15.71 -17.00
CA THR A 170 -1.76 15.32 -18.42
C THR A 170 -2.67 16.21 -19.25
N GLN A 171 -3.74 16.74 -18.65
CA GLN A 171 -4.68 17.66 -19.30
C GLN A 171 -4.23 19.14 -19.25
N GLN A 172 -3.06 19.45 -18.70
CA GLN A 172 -2.54 20.83 -18.53
C GLN A 172 -3.48 21.73 -17.69
N ARG A 173 -4.17 21.16 -16.70
CA ARG A 173 -5.16 21.85 -15.84
C ARG A 173 -4.70 21.99 -14.38
N GLY A 174 -3.40 22.17 -14.19
CA GLY A 174 -2.74 21.93 -12.90
C GLY A 174 -2.64 20.43 -12.62
N GLY A 175 -2.49 20.02 -11.37
CA GLY A 175 -2.31 18.61 -11.01
C GLY A 175 -0.89 18.33 -10.51
N TYR A 176 -0.51 17.06 -10.47
CA TYR A 176 0.66 16.61 -9.72
C TYR A 176 1.48 15.59 -10.49
N ASP A 177 2.80 15.66 -10.31
CA ASP A 177 3.68 14.51 -10.56
C ASP A 177 3.33 13.38 -9.60
N MET A 178 3.44 12.16 -10.08
CA MET A 178 3.40 10.96 -9.27
C MET A 178 4.82 10.62 -8.83
N MET A 179 5.05 10.75 -7.52
CA MET A 179 6.39 10.70 -6.96
C MET A 179 6.57 9.52 -6.01
N VAL A 180 7.72 8.87 -6.10
CA VAL A 180 8.14 7.77 -5.23
C VAL A 180 9.31 8.21 -4.37
N LEU A 181 9.19 8.03 -3.05
CA LEU A 181 10.33 8.12 -2.13
C LEU A 181 11.01 6.75 -2.08
N LYS A 182 12.18 6.64 -2.71
CA LYS A 182 13.02 5.45 -2.67
C LYS A 182 13.98 5.58 -1.50
N LEU A 183 14.04 4.55 -0.65
CA LEU A 183 14.95 4.45 0.48
C LEU A 183 15.89 3.25 0.30
N THR A 184 17.19 3.51 0.27
CA THR A 184 18.25 2.49 0.28
C THR A 184 19.61 3.17 0.45
N ARG A 185 20.58 2.50 1.08
CA ARG A 185 21.98 2.93 0.99
C ARG A 185 22.46 2.73 -0.44
N ASN A 186 22.80 3.81 -1.12
CA ASN A 186 23.25 3.77 -2.51
C ASN A 186 24.64 3.10 -2.61
N ASN A 187 24.67 1.80 -2.93
CA ASN A 187 25.86 1.05 -3.32
C ASN A 187 25.64 0.51 -4.74
N SER A 188 26.38 1.03 -5.71
CA SER A 188 26.07 0.92 -7.15
C SER A 188 26.31 -0.46 -7.79
N LEU A 189 26.36 -1.56 -7.02
CA LEU A 189 26.83 -2.88 -7.50
C LEU A 189 25.92 -4.08 -7.17
N GLU A 190 24.90 -3.95 -6.31
CA GLU A 190 24.00 -5.07 -5.95
C GLU A 190 22.56 -4.80 -6.43
N ASP A 191 21.94 -5.76 -7.13
CA ASP A 191 20.49 -5.75 -7.35
C ASP A 191 19.80 -6.19 -6.06
N LYS A 192 19.22 -5.22 -5.36
CA LYS A 192 18.62 -5.44 -4.04
C LYS A 192 17.15 -5.86 -4.14
N PRO A 193 16.68 -6.71 -3.22
CA PRO A 193 15.26 -6.95 -2.98
C PRO A 193 14.47 -5.66 -2.75
N LYS A 194 13.28 -5.54 -3.34
CA LYS A 194 12.51 -4.29 -3.35
C LYS A 194 11.15 -4.46 -2.70
N LEU A 195 10.89 -3.67 -1.66
CA LEU A 195 9.56 -3.51 -1.07
C LEU A 195 8.92 -2.28 -1.72
N PHE A 196 7.84 -2.47 -2.45
CA PHE A 196 7.05 -1.37 -2.98
C PHE A 196 5.77 -1.21 -2.15
N ILE A 197 5.45 0.03 -1.80
CA ILE A 197 4.23 0.39 -1.10
C ILE A 197 3.58 1.54 -1.88
N ASN A 198 2.36 1.32 -2.36
CA ASN A 198 1.52 2.42 -2.84
C ASN A 198 0.43 2.72 -1.81
N SER A 199 0.01 3.98 -1.76
CA SER A 199 -1.01 4.45 -0.83
C SER A 199 -1.86 5.54 -1.47
N ALA A 200 -3.01 5.83 -0.84
CA ALA A 200 -3.95 6.85 -1.30
C ALA A 200 -4.42 6.67 -2.76
N ILE A 201 -4.52 5.43 -3.27
CA ILE A 201 -5.10 5.17 -4.59
C ILE A 201 -6.61 5.49 -4.60
N HIS A 202 -7.30 5.27 -3.47
CA HIS A 202 -8.59 5.90 -3.22
C HIS A 202 -8.40 7.18 -2.38
N ALA A 203 -8.98 8.27 -2.89
CA ALA A 203 -8.73 9.60 -2.36
C ALA A 203 -9.22 9.83 -0.92
N ARG A 204 -10.32 9.19 -0.50
CA ARG A 204 -10.90 9.39 0.84
C ARG A 204 -10.18 8.68 1.98
N GLU A 205 -9.21 7.82 1.68
CA GLU A 205 -8.61 6.91 2.68
C GLU A 205 -7.44 7.61 3.39
N TYR A 206 -7.76 8.41 4.40
CA TYR A 206 -6.83 9.40 4.96
C TYR A 206 -5.57 8.83 5.60
N ALA A 207 -5.70 7.71 6.30
CA ALA A 207 -4.62 7.11 7.08
C ALA A 207 -3.47 6.50 6.24
N THR A 208 -3.70 6.27 4.95
CA THR A 208 -2.81 5.44 4.10
C THR A 208 -1.46 6.11 3.81
N ALA A 209 -1.46 7.29 3.17
CA ALA A 209 -0.24 8.05 2.86
C ALA A 209 0.57 8.45 4.11
N PRO A 210 -0.07 8.92 5.20
CA PRO A 210 0.66 9.32 6.42
C PRO A 210 1.30 8.12 7.13
N LEU A 211 0.70 6.92 7.08
CA LEU A 211 1.33 5.69 7.59
C LEU A 211 2.59 5.35 6.77
N ALA A 212 2.51 5.40 5.44
CA ALA A 212 3.66 5.14 4.57
C ALA A 212 4.80 6.15 4.81
N LEU A 213 4.47 7.43 4.99
CA LEU A 213 5.44 8.47 5.35
C LEU A 213 6.04 8.25 6.75
N ALA A 214 5.24 7.83 7.74
CA ALA A 214 5.73 7.48 9.07
C ALA A 214 6.70 6.30 9.03
N PHE A 215 6.44 5.30 8.18
CA PHE A 215 7.36 4.17 7.96
C PHE A 215 8.68 4.63 7.34
N ALA A 216 8.64 5.54 6.36
CA ALA A 216 9.83 6.15 5.78
C ALA A 216 10.71 6.81 6.86
N LYS A 217 10.09 7.65 7.70
CA LYS A 217 10.75 8.32 8.83
C LYS A 217 11.30 7.31 9.85
N ASN A 218 10.60 6.21 10.12
CA ASN A 218 11.07 5.18 11.04
C ASN A 218 12.37 4.53 10.56
N LEU A 219 12.47 4.21 9.27
CA LEU A 219 13.69 3.63 8.70
C LEU A 219 14.84 4.64 8.64
N LEU A 220 14.57 5.87 8.19
CA LEU A 220 15.59 6.91 8.06
C LEU A 220 16.16 7.35 9.41
N THR A 221 15.31 7.63 10.40
CA THR A 221 15.76 8.04 11.74
C THR A 221 16.36 6.88 12.54
N GLY A 222 15.92 5.65 12.27
CA GLY A 222 16.51 4.43 12.82
C GLY A 222 17.86 4.09 12.21
N TYR A 223 18.21 4.64 11.05
CA TYR A 223 19.46 4.31 10.39
C TYR A 223 20.70 4.69 11.22
N GLY A 224 21.55 3.72 11.51
CA GLY A 224 22.74 3.89 12.36
C GLY A 224 22.47 3.83 13.87
N SER A 225 21.21 3.69 14.32
CA SER A 225 20.85 3.56 15.75
C SER A 225 20.05 2.28 16.03
N ASP A 226 19.15 1.91 15.13
CA ASP A 226 18.37 0.68 15.09
C ASP A 226 19.02 -0.29 14.09
N ALA A 227 19.43 -1.46 14.57
CA ALA A 227 20.17 -2.43 13.76
C ALA A 227 19.32 -2.97 12.61
N ASP A 228 18.03 -3.22 12.85
CA ASP A 228 17.10 -3.69 11.82
C ASP A 228 16.88 -2.65 10.74
N ALA A 229 16.59 -1.39 11.11
CA ALA A 229 16.45 -0.31 10.14
C ALA A 229 17.74 -0.11 9.31
N THR A 230 18.91 -0.26 9.95
CA THR A 230 20.20 -0.11 9.29
C THR A 230 20.43 -1.19 8.24
N TRP A 231 20.32 -2.48 8.59
CA TRP A 231 20.60 -3.53 7.62
C TRP A 231 19.54 -3.59 6.51
N ILE A 232 18.28 -3.26 6.83
CA ILE A 232 17.22 -3.16 5.83
C ILE A 232 17.62 -2.16 4.75
N LEU A 233 18.03 -0.93 5.12
CA LEU A 233 18.44 0.07 4.14
C LEU A 233 19.78 -0.28 3.47
N ASP A 234 20.66 -1.02 4.13
CA ASP A 234 21.92 -1.47 3.54
C ASP A 234 21.72 -2.54 2.45
N HIS A 235 20.76 -3.45 2.62
CA HIS A 235 20.61 -4.63 1.77
C HIS A 235 19.32 -4.70 0.95
N HIS A 236 18.32 -3.87 1.23
CA HIS A 236 17.04 -3.81 0.51
C HIS A 236 16.76 -2.39 -0.02
N GLU A 237 15.77 -2.28 -0.90
CA GLU A 237 15.17 -1.01 -1.32
C GLU A 237 13.71 -0.93 -0.82
N VAL A 238 13.31 0.23 -0.31
CA VAL A 238 11.92 0.53 0.07
C VAL A 238 11.42 1.68 -0.80
N HIS A 239 10.39 1.43 -1.60
CA HIS A 239 9.82 2.37 -2.55
C HIS A 239 8.42 2.75 -2.09
N LEU A 240 8.17 4.05 -1.92
CA LEU A 240 6.92 4.55 -1.33
C LEU A 240 6.25 5.54 -2.30
N LEU A 241 5.20 5.10 -2.99
CA LEU A 241 4.28 6.00 -3.67
C LEU A 241 3.24 6.51 -2.67
N LEU A 242 3.48 7.71 -2.16
CA LEU A 242 2.67 8.28 -1.07
C LEU A 242 1.30 8.76 -1.55
N GLN A 243 1.18 9.28 -2.78
CA GLN A 243 -0.09 9.76 -3.33
C GLN A 243 -0.29 9.15 -4.71
N ALA A 244 -0.96 8.00 -4.78
CA ALA A 244 -1.29 7.36 -6.06
C ALA A 244 -2.45 8.05 -6.80
N ASN A 245 -3.26 8.86 -6.10
CA ASN A 245 -4.37 9.63 -6.65
C ASN A 245 -4.40 11.06 -6.07
N PRO A 246 -3.37 11.89 -6.38
CA PRO A 246 -3.22 13.20 -5.76
C PRO A 246 -4.36 14.15 -6.16
N ASP A 247 -4.83 14.09 -7.42
CA ASP A 247 -5.95 14.93 -7.86
C ASP A 247 -7.27 14.59 -7.16
N GLY A 248 -7.56 13.30 -6.99
CA GLY A 248 -8.73 12.85 -6.23
C GLY A 248 -8.59 13.24 -4.76
N ARG A 249 -7.39 13.10 -4.18
CA ARG A 249 -7.11 13.48 -2.79
C ARG A 249 -7.47 14.94 -2.53
N LYS A 250 -7.20 15.86 -3.46
CA LYS A 250 -7.64 17.27 -3.32
C LYS A 250 -9.15 17.46 -3.27
N GLN A 251 -9.95 16.55 -3.82
CA GLN A 251 -11.40 16.57 -3.59
C GLN A 251 -11.74 16.07 -2.19
N ALA A 252 -11.06 15.02 -1.74
CA ALA A 252 -11.29 14.47 -0.41
C ALA A 252 -10.95 15.47 0.70
N GLU A 253 -9.81 16.17 0.60
CA GLU A 253 -9.34 17.20 1.55
C GLU A 253 -10.34 18.33 1.81
N LYS A 254 -11.34 18.50 0.94
CA LYS A 254 -12.46 19.44 1.14
C LYS A 254 -13.55 18.90 2.07
N GLY A 255 -13.35 17.73 2.67
CA GLY A 255 -14.32 17.04 3.53
C GLY A 255 -15.33 16.17 2.78
N VAL A 256 -15.07 15.81 1.51
CA VAL A 256 -15.97 14.99 0.69
C VAL A 256 -15.44 13.57 0.60
N LEU A 257 -16.30 12.54 0.70
CA LEU A 257 -15.90 11.13 0.57
C LEU A 257 -15.59 10.70 -0.88
N TRP A 258 -14.79 11.50 -1.59
CA TRP A 258 -14.34 11.25 -2.95
C TRP A 258 -13.41 10.04 -3.00
N ARG A 259 -13.71 9.08 -3.88
CA ARG A 259 -12.93 7.83 -4.00
C ARG A 259 -12.02 7.82 -5.24
N LYS A 260 -12.60 8.12 -6.40
CA LYS A 260 -12.04 7.92 -7.74
C LYS A 260 -10.93 8.94 -8.07
N ASN A 261 -10.31 8.86 -9.23
CA ASN A 261 -9.56 10.01 -9.77
C ASN A 261 -10.52 11.13 -10.20
N VAL A 262 -10.05 12.14 -10.93
CA VAL A 262 -10.89 13.28 -11.35
C VAL A 262 -11.06 13.36 -12.87
N ASN A 263 -10.88 12.25 -13.58
CA ASN A 263 -11.09 12.20 -15.01
C ASN A 263 -12.52 12.61 -15.36
N ASP A 264 -12.63 13.73 -16.08
CA ASP A 264 -13.87 14.41 -16.39
C ASP A 264 -14.29 14.34 -17.86
N LEU A 265 -13.62 13.51 -18.68
CA LEU A 265 -14.04 13.30 -20.08
C LEU A 265 -15.38 12.58 -20.18
N ASN A 266 -15.68 11.73 -19.21
CA ASN A 266 -16.93 11.00 -19.16
C ASN A 266 -17.99 11.74 -18.35
N SER A 267 -19.15 11.94 -18.99
CA SER A 267 -20.26 12.72 -18.44
C SER A 267 -21.14 11.89 -17.50
N CYS A 268 -20.69 11.72 -16.25
CA CYS A 268 -21.58 11.26 -15.18
C CYS A 268 -22.62 12.35 -14.87
N TYR A 269 -23.89 11.98 -14.70
CA TYR A 269 -24.96 12.93 -14.33
C TYR A 269 -24.77 13.55 -12.94
N ASN A 270 -23.96 12.92 -12.08
CA ASN A 270 -23.60 13.44 -10.77
C ASN A 270 -22.10 13.83 -10.76
N PRO A 271 -21.77 15.13 -10.74
CA PRO A 271 -20.37 15.59 -10.70
C PRO A 271 -19.57 15.07 -9.50
N LEU A 272 -20.23 14.75 -8.38
CA LEU A 272 -19.57 14.15 -7.20
C LEU A 272 -19.19 12.68 -7.38
N LYS A 273 -19.60 12.06 -8.48
CA LYS A 273 -19.30 10.67 -8.84
C LYS A 273 -18.51 10.56 -10.14
N GLN A 274 -17.92 11.64 -10.62
CA GLN A 274 -17.05 11.63 -11.79
C GLN A 274 -15.71 10.92 -11.49
N GLY A 275 -14.94 10.57 -12.54
CA GLY A 275 -13.68 9.84 -12.44
C GLY A 275 -13.80 8.33 -12.61
N ILE A 276 -12.65 7.65 -12.57
CA ILE A 276 -12.49 6.20 -12.67
C ILE A 276 -11.95 5.67 -11.33
N ASP A 277 -12.42 4.48 -10.93
CA ASP A 277 -11.83 3.77 -9.80
C ASP A 277 -10.47 3.20 -10.25
N LEU A 278 -9.39 3.81 -9.80
CA LEU A 278 -8.03 3.43 -10.18
C LEU A 278 -7.73 1.97 -9.81
N ASN A 279 -8.27 1.47 -8.69
CA ASN A 279 -8.10 0.07 -8.30
C ASN A 279 -9.12 -0.88 -8.96
N ARG A 280 -9.71 -0.46 -10.09
CA ARG A 280 -10.44 -1.32 -11.06
C ARG A 280 -9.93 -1.16 -12.49
N ASN A 281 -8.90 -0.33 -12.68
CA ASN A 281 -8.44 0.07 -14.01
C ASN A 281 -7.15 -0.63 -14.44
N PHE A 282 -6.49 -1.42 -13.59
CA PHE A 282 -5.23 -2.09 -13.97
C PHE A 282 -5.42 -3.09 -15.10
N THR A 283 -4.37 -3.23 -15.92
CA THR A 283 -4.43 -4.03 -17.16
C THR A 283 -4.68 -5.53 -16.91
N PHE A 284 -4.15 -6.09 -15.82
CA PHE A 284 -4.33 -7.50 -15.51
C PHE A 284 -5.75 -7.79 -14.99
N GLY A 285 -6.45 -8.69 -15.68
CA GLY A 285 -7.79 -9.12 -15.26
C GLY A 285 -8.88 -8.06 -15.36
N TRP A 286 -8.64 -6.93 -16.03
CA TRP A 286 -9.62 -5.85 -16.19
C TRP A 286 -10.95 -6.35 -16.75
N GLY A 287 -12.05 -6.06 -16.04
CA GLY A 287 -13.40 -6.45 -16.48
C GLY A 287 -13.62 -7.96 -16.62
N SER A 288 -12.75 -8.79 -16.04
CA SER A 288 -12.79 -10.26 -16.17
C SER A 288 -13.87 -10.92 -15.32
N THR A 289 -14.48 -10.19 -14.38
CA THR A 289 -15.48 -10.73 -13.47
C THR A 289 -16.78 -9.94 -13.56
N THR A 290 -17.92 -10.64 -13.68
CA THR A 290 -19.24 -10.03 -13.91
C THR A 290 -19.57 -8.92 -12.90
N ASP A 291 -19.31 -9.16 -11.62
CA ASP A 291 -19.60 -8.24 -10.51
C ASP A 291 -18.32 -7.66 -9.87
N GLY A 292 -17.17 -7.78 -10.55
CA GLY A 292 -15.86 -7.31 -10.03
C GLY A 292 -15.69 -5.79 -9.99
N SER A 293 -16.36 -5.12 -10.92
CA SER A 293 -16.35 -3.69 -11.14
C SER A 293 -17.59 -3.28 -11.95
N SER A 294 -17.75 -2.02 -12.31
CA SER A 294 -18.91 -1.53 -13.06
C SER A 294 -18.52 -0.86 -14.38
N GLY A 295 -19.37 -1.03 -15.40
CA GLY A 295 -19.33 -0.24 -16.64
C GLY A 295 -20.18 1.04 -16.58
N ASP A 296 -20.94 1.26 -15.50
CA ASP A 296 -21.66 2.51 -15.28
C ASP A 296 -20.67 3.60 -14.83
N ILE A 297 -20.55 4.65 -15.65
CA ILE A 297 -19.68 5.81 -15.46
C ILE A 297 -19.90 6.49 -14.09
N CYS A 298 -21.12 6.47 -13.57
CA CYS A 298 -21.46 7.07 -12.28
C CYS A 298 -21.23 6.13 -11.08
N SER A 299 -20.82 4.88 -11.31
CA SER A 299 -20.50 3.95 -10.25
C SER A 299 -19.23 4.37 -9.50
N GLN A 300 -19.21 4.07 -8.19
CA GLN A 300 -18.01 4.25 -7.36
C GLN A 300 -16.90 3.25 -7.72
N VAL A 301 -17.25 2.15 -8.38
CA VAL A 301 -16.34 1.11 -8.89
C VAL A 301 -16.32 1.09 -10.42
N TYR A 302 -16.51 2.26 -11.05
CA TYR A 302 -16.41 2.39 -12.51
C TYR A 302 -15.00 2.05 -12.97
N ARG A 303 -14.86 1.04 -13.83
CA ARG A 303 -13.58 0.44 -14.23
C ARG A 303 -12.81 1.23 -15.30
N GLY A 304 -13.42 2.29 -15.85
CA GLY A 304 -12.90 3.01 -17.02
C GLY A 304 -13.36 2.40 -18.34
N GLU A 305 -12.98 3.04 -19.44
CA GLU A 305 -13.36 2.61 -20.80
C GLU A 305 -12.46 1.51 -21.35
N ALA A 306 -11.23 1.42 -20.84
CA ALA A 306 -10.22 0.48 -21.28
C ALA A 306 -9.29 0.12 -20.10
N PRO A 307 -8.64 -1.06 -20.15
CA PRO A 307 -7.60 -1.41 -19.19
C PRO A 307 -6.44 -0.42 -19.27
N GLY A 308 -6.00 0.09 -18.12
CA GLY A 308 -4.93 1.08 -18.00
C GLY A 308 -5.26 2.40 -18.67
N SER A 309 -6.53 2.80 -18.74
CA SER A 309 -6.94 4.07 -19.35
C SER A 309 -6.43 5.29 -18.57
N GLU A 310 -6.27 5.17 -17.25
CA GLU A 310 -5.90 6.31 -16.41
C GLU A 310 -4.38 6.50 -16.34
N PRO A 311 -3.87 7.75 -16.50
CA PRO A 311 -2.44 8.01 -16.46
C PRO A 311 -1.82 7.63 -15.11
N GLU A 312 -2.58 7.74 -14.01
CA GLU A 312 -2.10 7.31 -12.70
C GLU A 312 -1.83 5.80 -12.65
N VAL A 313 -2.72 5.01 -13.24
CA VAL A 313 -2.59 3.56 -13.33
C VAL A 313 -1.45 3.19 -14.27
N GLN A 314 -1.28 3.90 -15.39
CA GLN A 314 -0.17 3.69 -16.31
C GLN A 314 1.17 3.92 -15.64
N ALA A 315 1.34 5.06 -14.94
CA ALA A 315 2.54 5.37 -14.18
C ALA A 315 2.87 4.27 -13.16
N LEU A 316 1.88 3.91 -12.34
CA LEU A 316 2.03 2.90 -11.30
C LEU A 316 2.39 1.52 -11.84
N GLN A 317 1.65 0.99 -12.82
CA GLN A 317 1.90 -0.36 -13.33
C GLN A 317 3.23 -0.45 -14.10
N ASN A 318 3.64 0.63 -14.78
CA ASN A 318 4.92 0.68 -15.46
C ASN A 318 6.07 0.74 -14.45
N TYR A 319 5.87 1.43 -13.32
CA TYR A 319 6.83 1.41 -12.22
C TYR A 319 6.95 0.03 -11.59
N VAL A 320 5.84 -0.67 -11.31
CA VAL A 320 5.88 -2.06 -10.82
C VAL A 320 6.68 -2.97 -11.76
N ARG A 321 6.45 -2.87 -13.08
CA ARG A 321 7.21 -3.62 -14.09
C ARG A 321 8.69 -3.24 -14.18
N SER A 322 9.06 -2.02 -13.78
CA SER A 322 10.48 -1.61 -13.75
C SER A 322 11.20 -2.11 -12.50
N LEU A 323 10.47 -2.38 -11.41
CA LEU A 323 11.06 -2.90 -10.17
C LEU A 323 11.28 -4.41 -10.21
N TYR A 324 10.37 -5.16 -10.83
CA TYR A 324 10.32 -6.61 -10.71
C TYR A 324 10.36 -7.31 -12.07
N PRO A 325 11.22 -8.33 -12.25
CA PRO A 325 11.15 -9.20 -13.41
C PRO A 325 9.95 -10.14 -13.29
N ASP A 326 9.35 -10.52 -14.42
CA ASP A 326 8.43 -11.64 -14.45
C ASP A 326 9.19 -12.94 -14.20
N ARG A 327 8.80 -13.67 -13.14
CA ARG A 327 9.39 -14.98 -12.80
C ARG A 327 8.40 -16.14 -12.92
N ARG A 328 7.16 -15.91 -13.36
CA ARG A 328 6.15 -16.96 -13.52
C ARG A 328 6.24 -17.62 -14.90
N GLY A 329 5.54 -18.73 -15.07
CA GLY A 329 5.26 -19.29 -16.38
C GLY A 329 4.14 -18.52 -17.10
N PRO A 330 3.93 -18.81 -18.40
CA PRO A 330 2.99 -18.07 -19.24
C PRO A 330 1.52 -18.26 -18.84
N GLU A 331 1.19 -19.33 -18.11
CA GLU A 331 -0.18 -19.61 -17.70
C GLU A 331 -0.54 -18.89 -16.40
N ARG A 332 -1.81 -18.52 -16.27
CA ARG A 332 -2.33 -17.86 -15.05
C ARG A 332 -2.09 -18.67 -13.77
N ASN A 333 -2.06 -20.00 -13.91
CA ASN A 333 -1.90 -20.93 -12.80
C ASN A 333 -0.44 -21.38 -12.57
N ASP A 334 0.52 -20.80 -13.29
CA ASP A 334 1.93 -21.09 -13.04
C ASP A 334 2.40 -20.35 -11.77
N PRO A 335 2.97 -21.07 -10.77
CA PRO A 335 3.51 -20.44 -9.59
C PRO A 335 4.79 -19.69 -9.88
N ALA A 336 5.01 -18.60 -9.16
CA ALA A 336 6.33 -18.02 -9.08
C ALA A 336 7.25 -18.98 -8.31
N PRO A 337 8.54 -19.09 -8.68
CA PRO A 337 9.55 -19.78 -7.88
C PRO A 337 9.53 -19.29 -6.42
N LEU A 338 9.76 -20.18 -5.46
CA LEU A 338 9.73 -19.81 -4.03
C LEU A 338 10.86 -18.83 -3.65
N ASP A 339 11.93 -18.75 -4.44
CA ASP A 339 13.00 -17.77 -4.31
C ASP A 339 12.67 -16.42 -5.00
N THR A 340 11.44 -16.21 -5.45
CA THR A 340 11.01 -14.92 -6.02
C THR A 340 11.09 -13.84 -4.95
N SER A 341 11.93 -12.83 -5.20
CA SER A 341 12.13 -11.68 -4.33
C SER A 341 11.16 -10.55 -4.70
N GLY A 342 10.78 -9.76 -3.71
CA GLY A 342 9.94 -8.58 -3.89
C GLY A 342 8.58 -8.70 -3.20
N ILE A 343 8.10 -7.59 -2.65
CA ILE A 343 6.77 -7.47 -2.06
C ILE A 343 6.16 -6.17 -2.58
N HIS A 344 4.89 -6.22 -2.98
CA HIS A 344 4.08 -5.03 -3.23
C HIS A 344 2.92 -4.96 -2.23
N LEU A 345 2.84 -3.85 -1.49
CA LEU A 345 1.73 -3.56 -0.57
C LEU A 345 0.89 -2.39 -1.10
N ASP A 346 -0.40 -2.64 -1.33
CA ASP A 346 -1.39 -1.59 -1.59
C ASP A 346 -2.12 -1.24 -0.29
N ILE A 347 -1.88 -0.04 0.24
CA ILE A 347 -2.40 0.38 1.54
C ILE A 347 -3.68 1.19 1.36
N HIS A 348 -4.77 0.62 1.86
CA HIS A 348 -6.14 1.11 1.82
C HIS A 348 -6.73 1.41 3.21
N SER A 349 -7.91 2.01 3.26
CA SER A 349 -8.79 1.96 4.42
C SER A 349 -10.26 1.89 3.97
N HIS A 350 -11.19 1.23 4.68
CA HIS A 350 -11.07 0.64 6.01
C HIS A 350 -11.60 -0.79 6.08
N GLY A 351 -11.33 -1.46 7.20
CA GLY A 351 -11.90 -2.77 7.49
C GLY A 351 -11.09 -3.64 8.46
N ARG A 352 -9.86 -3.23 8.78
CA ARG A 352 -8.88 -4.03 9.56
C ARG A 352 -8.62 -5.38 8.89
N LEU A 353 -8.20 -5.37 7.61
CA LEU A 353 -8.03 -6.58 6.80
C LEU A 353 -6.61 -6.68 6.24
N ILE A 354 -6.13 -7.91 6.06
CA ILE A 354 -4.92 -8.25 5.30
C ILE A 354 -5.35 -9.20 4.20
N LEU A 355 -5.19 -8.77 2.96
CA LEU A 355 -5.75 -9.44 1.79
C LEU A 355 -4.64 -9.88 0.85
N TRP A 356 -4.81 -11.05 0.23
CA TRP A 356 -3.91 -11.54 -0.81
C TRP A 356 -4.69 -12.13 -2.00
N PRO A 357 -4.05 -12.22 -3.18
CA PRO A 357 -4.68 -12.76 -4.37
C PRO A 357 -5.32 -14.15 -4.21
N TRP A 358 -6.37 -14.46 -4.98
CA TRP A 358 -7.04 -13.58 -5.95
C TRP A 358 -8.26 -12.86 -5.35
N GLY A 359 -8.61 -11.73 -5.96
CA GLY A 359 -9.93 -11.09 -5.81
C GLY A 359 -11.03 -11.73 -6.67
N THR A 360 -10.68 -12.54 -7.67
CA THR A 360 -11.64 -13.18 -8.58
C THR A 360 -12.14 -14.53 -8.05
N LYS A 361 -13.30 -15.00 -8.55
CA LYS A 361 -13.76 -16.38 -8.37
C LYS A 361 -12.76 -17.40 -8.95
N GLY A 362 -12.83 -18.61 -8.44
CA GLY A 362 -12.05 -19.76 -8.90
C GLY A 362 -11.01 -20.22 -7.87
N ASP A 363 -10.05 -20.99 -8.37
CA ASP A 363 -8.98 -21.58 -7.57
C ASP A 363 -8.14 -20.51 -6.88
N PRO A 364 -7.54 -20.84 -5.71
CA PRO A 364 -6.56 -19.96 -5.09
C PRO A 364 -5.38 -19.61 -6.02
N ALA A 365 -4.67 -18.54 -5.68
CA ALA A 365 -3.38 -18.23 -6.27
C ALA A 365 -2.42 -19.44 -6.26
N PRO A 366 -1.60 -19.67 -7.29
CA PRO A 366 -0.63 -20.77 -7.30
C PRO A 366 0.31 -20.81 -6.07
N ASN A 367 0.70 -19.64 -5.54
CA ASN A 367 1.52 -19.49 -4.32
C ASN A 367 0.64 -19.25 -3.06
N HIS A 368 -0.61 -19.72 -3.07
CA HIS A 368 -1.60 -19.40 -2.03
C HIS A 368 -1.14 -19.72 -0.61
N LEU A 369 -0.48 -20.86 -0.40
CA LEU A 369 -0.01 -21.24 0.94
C LEU A 369 1.00 -20.23 1.46
N GLN A 370 1.99 -19.85 0.64
CA GLN A 370 3.01 -18.88 1.05
C GLN A 370 2.42 -17.48 1.27
N LEU A 371 1.49 -17.07 0.42
CA LEU A 371 0.76 -15.80 0.60
C LEU A 371 -0.08 -15.82 1.89
N GLN A 372 -0.73 -16.94 2.22
CA GLN A 372 -1.50 -17.10 3.46
C GLN A 372 -0.60 -17.00 4.69
N THR A 373 0.52 -17.72 4.71
CA THR A 373 1.50 -17.70 5.81
C THR A 373 2.01 -16.27 6.06
N LEU A 374 2.42 -15.57 5.00
CA LEU A 374 2.86 -14.16 5.10
C LEU A 374 1.71 -13.21 5.50
N GLY A 375 0.51 -13.38 4.96
CA GLY A 375 -0.67 -12.60 5.35
C GLY A 375 -1.00 -12.74 6.84
N ARG A 376 -0.84 -13.95 7.40
CA ARG A 376 -1.03 -14.22 8.82
C ARG A 376 0.10 -13.67 9.70
N LYS A 377 1.33 -13.60 9.19
CA LYS A 377 2.42 -12.85 9.86
C LYS A 377 2.09 -11.37 9.98
N PHE A 378 1.64 -10.72 8.91
CA PHE A 378 1.23 -9.32 8.98
C PHE A 378 0.07 -9.12 9.97
N ALA A 379 -0.95 -9.99 9.90
CA ALA A 379 -2.10 -9.95 10.78
C ALA A 379 -1.78 -10.23 12.26
N TYR A 380 -0.66 -10.91 12.57
CA TYR A 380 -0.22 -11.09 13.96
C TYR A 380 0.10 -9.75 14.62
N PHE A 381 0.77 -8.84 13.90
CA PHE A 381 1.20 -7.56 14.45
C PHE A 381 0.06 -6.57 14.68
N ASN A 382 -0.85 -6.44 13.71
CA ASN A 382 -1.93 -5.45 13.78
C ASN A 382 -3.29 -6.03 14.20
N SER A 383 -3.36 -7.34 14.46
CA SER A 383 -4.60 -8.05 14.80
C SER A 383 -5.72 -7.92 13.76
N TYR A 384 -5.36 -7.63 12.51
CA TYR A 384 -6.32 -7.55 11.40
C TYR A 384 -6.77 -8.95 10.98
N SER A 385 -7.82 -9.00 10.16
CA SER A 385 -8.38 -10.24 9.62
C SER A 385 -7.62 -10.63 8.34
N PRO A 386 -6.83 -11.72 8.35
CA PRO A 386 -6.17 -12.21 7.15
C PRO A 386 -7.14 -13.05 6.31
N GLU A 387 -7.19 -12.84 5.00
CA GLU A 387 -7.95 -13.67 4.06
C GLU A 387 -7.54 -13.45 2.59
N ARG A 388 -8.01 -14.32 1.70
CA ARG A 388 -7.98 -14.03 0.25
C ARG A 388 -8.84 -12.80 -0.04
N SER A 389 -8.44 -11.97 -1.01
CA SER A 389 -9.20 -10.80 -1.46
C SER A 389 -10.64 -11.15 -1.87
N LEU A 390 -10.89 -12.33 -2.44
CA LEU A 390 -12.24 -12.85 -2.74
C LEU A 390 -13.15 -12.90 -1.50
N GLY A 391 -12.57 -13.05 -0.30
CA GLY A 391 -13.29 -13.01 0.96
C GLY A 391 -13.98 -11.66 1.23
N LEU A 392 -13.56 -10.60 0.54
CA LEU A 392 -14.28 -9.32 0.48
C LEU A 392 -15.55 -9.44 -0.39
N TYR A 393 -15.31 -9.47 -1.69
CA TYR A 393 -16.23 -9.59 -2.81
C TYR A 393 -15.35 -9.81 -4.04
N GLU A 394 -15.98 -10.19 -5.14
CA GLU A 394 -15.28 -10.27 -6.41
C GLU A 394 -14.72 -8.90 -6.81
N THR A 395 -13.45 -8.88 -7.19
CA THR A 395 -12.79 -7.70 -7.74
C THR A 395 -12.00 -8.07 -8.98
N ASP A 396 -11.82 -7.09 -9.87
CA ASP A 396 -11.04 -7.23 -11.09
C ASP A 396 -10.30 -5.93 -11.41
N GLY A 397 -9.25 -6.00 -12.24
CA GLY A 397 -8.44 -4.83 -12.60
C GLY A 397 -7.78 -4.13 -11.40
N THR A 398 -7.32 -4.89 -10.41
CA THR A 398 -6.70 -4.38 -9.17
C THR A 398 -5.16 -4.35 -9.24
N SER A 399 -4.54 -3.58 -8.34
CA SER A 399 -3.08 -3.37 -8.25
C SER A 399 -2.27 -4.65 -8.01
N ASP A 400 -2.80 -5.56 -7.18
CA ASP A 400 -2.24 -6.88 -6.90
C ASP A 400 -2.20 -7.77 -8.17
N GLY A 401 -3.07 -7.50 -9.15
CA GLY A 401 -3.13 -8.18 -10.43
C GLY A 401 -1.85 -8.02 -11.26
N ILE A 402 -1.30 -6.82 -11.38
CA ILE A 402 -0.02 -6.61 -12.09
C ILE A 402 1.15 -7.23 -11.30
N SER A 403 1.08 -7.18 -9.99
CA SER A 403 2.25 -7.53 -9.16
C SER A 403 2.36 -9.03 -8.99
N TYR A 404 1.30 -9.67 -8.49
CA TYR A 404 1.26 -11.11 -8.38
C TYR A 404 0.86 -11.75 -9.71
N GLY A 405 -0.22 -11.26 -10.31
CA GLY A 405 -0.83 -11.94 -11.44
C GLY A 405 -0.10 -11.83 -12.76
N GLU A 406 0.68 -10.78 -12.98
CA GLU A 406 1.58 -10.65 -14.12
C GLU A 406 3.01 -11.06 -13.75
N LEU A 407 3.57 -10.60 -12.62
CA LEU A 407 5.00 -10.78 -12.33
C LEU A 407 5.34 -11.88 -11.30
N GLY A 408 4.35 -12.35 -10.53
CA GLY A 408 4.55 -13.35 -9.47
C GLY A 408 5.16 -12.82 -8.19
N VAL A 409 5.14 -11.50 -7.99
CA VAL A 409 5.62 -10.82 -6.78
C VAL A 409 4.59 -11.00 -5.67
N ALA A 410 5.04 -11.21 -4.43
CA ALA A 410 4.15 -11.30 -3.29
C ALA A 410 3.37 -9.99 -3.10
N ALA A 411 2.07 -10.00 -3.35
CA ALA A 411 1.23 -8.80 -3.34
C ALA A 411 0.15 -8.89 -2.25
N PHE A 412 -0.04 -7.80 -1.51
CA PHE A 412 -1.03 -7.73 -0.43
C PHE A 412 -1.76 -6.38 -0.43
N THR A 413 -3.01 -6.41 0.00
CA THR A 413 -3.78 -5.21 0.33
C THR A 413 -4.00 -5.13 1.83
N PHE A 414 -3.69 -3.97 2.42
CA PHE A 414 -3.97 -3.69 3.84
C PHE A 414 -5.16 -2.74 3.91
N GLU A 415 -6.22 -3.11 4.63
CA GLU A 415 -7.36 -2.24 4.91
C GLU A 415 -7.24 -1.70 6.33
N LEU A 416 -6.73 -0.48 6.49
CA LEU A 416 -6.42 0.14 7.77
C LEU A 416 -7.65 0.57 8.54
N GLY A 417 -7.57 0.52 9.87
CA GLY A 417 -8.53 1.20 10.74
C GLY A 417 -9.99 0.83 10.49
N THR A 418 -10.88 1.76 10.84
CA THR A 418 -12.32 1.55 10.85
C THR A 418 -13.10 2.61 10.09
N GLU A 419 -12.44 3.67 9.63
CA GLU A 419 -13.08 4.78 8.91
C GLU A 419 -12.21 5.28 7.75
N PHE A 420 -12.84 5.91 6.75
CA PHE A 420 -12.11 6.60 5.69
C PHE A 420 -11.41 7.86 6.21
N PHE A 421 -12.14 8.67 7.00
CA PHE A 421 -11.64 9.87 7.67
C PHE A 421 -11.40 9.62 9.16
N GLU A 422 -10.49 8.68 9.44
CA GLU A 422 -10.19 8.21 10.78
C GLU A 422 -9.67 9.34 11.70
N SER A 423 -10.06 9.34 12.97
CA SER A 423 -9.61 10.37 13.93
C SER A 423 -8.09 10.35 14.14
N CYS A 424 -7.48 11.51 14.37
CA CYS A 424 -6.05 11.59 14.65
C CYS A 424 -5.61 10.78 15.87
N HIS A 425 -6.42 10.78 16.92
CA HIS A 425 -6.16 9.96 18.10
C HIS A 425 -6.08 8.47 17.73
N TYR A 426 -7.05 7.95 16.97
CA TYR A 426 -7.03 6.54 16.57
C TYR A 426 -5.88 6.23 15.61
N PHE A 427 -5.57 7.14 14.69
CA PHE A 427 -4.43 7.00 13.79
C PHE A 427 -3.11 6.87 14.55
N GLU A 428 -2.81 7.83 15.43
CA GLU A 428 -1.55 7.92 16.16
C GLU A 428 -1.39 6.82 17.21
N GLN A 429 -2.47 6.46 17.91
CA GLN A 429 -2.43 5.55 19.05
C GLN A 429 -2.73 4.09 18.69
N LYS A 430 -3.27 3.83 17.49
CA LYS A 430 -3.60 2.47 17.02
C LYS A 430 -3.02 2.19 15.64
N ILE A 431 -3.43 2.91 14.59
CA ILE A 431 -3.02 2.56 13.22
C ILE A 431 -1.51 2.56 13.05
N VAL A 432 -0.82 3.62 13.48
CA VAL A 432 0.64 3.74 13.34
C VAL A 432 1.38 2.65 14.11
N PRO A 433 1.23 2.49 15.45
CA PRO A 433 2.00 1.49 16.18
C PRO A 433 1.71 0.05 15.74
N ASP A 434 0.44 -0.29 15.48
CA ASP A 434 0.03 -1.65 15.12
C ASP A 434 0.58 -2.05 13.74
N ASN A 435 0.57 -1.14 12.77
CA ASN A 435 1.01 -1.43 11.40
C ASN A 435 2.51 -1.21 11.17
N MET A 436 3.18 -0.38 11.97
CA MET A 436 4.63 -0.16 11.84
C MET A 436 5.41 -1.47 11.92
N GLN A 437 5.02 -2.37 12.82
CA GLN A 437 5.68 -3.67 12.95
C GLN A 437 5.44 -4.57 11.73
N ALA A 438 4.22 -4.57 11.17
CA ALA A 438 3.93 -5.34 9.94
C ALA A 438 4.74 -4.82 8.74
N LEU A 439 4.88 -3.49 8.60
CA LEU A 439 5.67 -2.88 7.52
C LEU A 439 7.18 -3.15 7.69
N ARG A 440 7.71 -3.07 8.92
CA ARG A 440 9.08 -3.49 9.21
C ARG A 440 9.29 -4.97 8.89
N TYR A 441 8.34 -5.83 9.26
CA TYR A 441 8.40 -7.25 8.93
C TYR A 441 8.44 -7.48 7.42
N ALA A 442 7.60 -6.79 6.63
CA ALA A 442 7.63 -6.85 5.18
C ALA A 442 9.02 -6.49 4.63
N ALA A 443 9.62 -5.41 5.14
CA ALA A 443 10.96 -4.99 4.74
C ALA A 443 12.07 -5.97 5.15
N LYS A 444 11.86 -6.78 6.20
CA LYS A 444 12.81 -7.84 6.61
C LYS A 444 12.73 -9.06 5.69
N VAL A 445 11.54 -9.47 5.26
CA VAL A 445 11.33 -10.72 4.50
C VAL A 445 11.35 -10.55 2.97
N VAL A 446 11.42 -9.32 2.46
CA VAL A 446 11.30 -8.99 1.03
C VAL A 446 12.30 -9.73 0.11
N ARG A 447 13.44 -10.19 0.63
CA ARG A 447 14.38 -11.03 -0.11
C ARG A 447 13.80 -12.37 -0.53
N ALA A 448 12.99 -12.99 0.32
CA ALA A 448 12.41 -14.33 0.09
C ALA A 448 11.03 -14.46 0.78
N PRO A 449 10.03 -13.68 0.34
CA PRO A 449 8.70 -13.60 0.96
C PRO A 449 7.91 -14.90 0.90
N TYR A 450 8.26 -15.83 0.02
CA TYR A 450 7.61 -17.14 -0.06
C TYR A 450 8.28 -18.22 0.81
N GLN A 451 9.36 -17.90 1.52
CA GLN A 451 10.12 -18.85 2.32
C GLN A 451 10.30 -18.39 3.76
N LEU A 452 10.84 -17.18 3.97
CA LEU A 452 11.17 -16.67 5.31
C LEU A 452 9.97 -16.59 6.26
N PRO A 453 8.75 -16.24 5.81
CA PRO A 453 7.61 -16.12 6.71
C PRO A 453 7.16 -17.41 7.36
N ALA A 454 7.53 -18.57 6.78
CA ALA A 454 7.20 -19.87 7.34
C ALA A 454 8.15 -20.30 8.47
N GLY A 455 9.30 -19.63 8.64
CA GLY A 455 10.24 -19.98 9.71
C GLY A 455 10.07 -19.12 10.97
N PRO A 456 10.80 -19.48 12.05
CA PRO A 456 10.67 -18.82 13.35
C PRO A 456 11.21 -17.39 13.35
N GLU A 457 10.53 -16.50 14.06
CA GLU A 457 11.04 -15.16 14.29
C GLU A 457 11.92 -15.11 15.52
N VAL A 458 12.98 -14.29 15.45
CA VAL A 458 13.84 -13.98 16.60
C VAL A 458 13.53 -12.58 17.11
N TYR A 459 13.27 -12.43 18.41
CA TYR A 459 13.00 -11.13 19.04
C TYR A 459 13.56 -11.06 20.47
N SER A 460 13.40 -9.90 21.12
CA SER A 460 13.96 -9.61 22.45
C SER A 460 15.47 -9.86 22.54
N VAL A 461 16.20 -9.46 21.51
CA VAL A 461 17.65 -9.64 21.42
C VAL A 461 18.35 -8.74 22.44
N THR A 462 19.28 -9.31 23.22
CA THR A 462 20.07 -8.62 24.24
C THR A 462 21.52 -9.09 24.20
N ILE A 463 22.44 -8.22 24.63
CA ILE A 463 23.87 -8.52 24.74
C ILE A 463 24.30 -8.34 26.20
N SER A 464 24.93 -9.34 26.79
CA SER A 464 25.44 -9.28 28.15
C SER A 464 26.75 -8.49 28.16
N ASN A 465 26.71 -7.24 28.63
CA ASN A 465 27.81 -6.40 29.18
C ASN A 465 27.46 -4.92 28.97
N GLN A 466 28.26 -4.02 29.56
CA GLN A 466 28.20 -2.59 29.22
C GLN A 466 28.67 -2.41 27.76
N ASP A 467 27.97 -1.55 27.02
CA ASP A 467 28.38 -1.06 25.69
C ASP A 467 29.05 0.31 25.90
N PRO A 468 30.33 0.49 25.53
CA PRO A 468 31.20 -0.39 24.74
C PRO A 468 31.86 -1.54 25.53
N VAL A 469 32.18 -2.61 24.81
CA VAL A 469 32.78 -3.86 25.32
C VAL A 469 34.30 -3.84 25.13
N PRO A 470 35.12 -4.12 26.16
CA PRO A 470 36.58 -4.23 25.98
C PRO A 470 36.97 -5.38 25.03
N ALA A 471 37.89 -5.12 24.10
CA ALA A 471 38.40 -6.15 23.19
C ALA A 471 38.90 -7.41 23.93
N GLY A 472 38.54 -8.58 23.40
CA GLY A 472 38.88 -9.88 24.00
C GLY A 472 37.94 -10.35 25.12
N THR A 473 36.86 -9.61 25.39
CA THR A 473 35.79 -10.03 26.30
C THR A 473 34.77 -10.91 25.58
N TRP A 474 34.37 -12.01 26.20
CA TRP A 474 33.28 -12.84 25.67
C TRP A 474 31.92 -12.17 25.96
N LEU A 475 31.06 -12.09 24.94
CA LEU A 475 29.70 -11.55 25.07
C LEU A 475 28.67 -12.65 24.96
N THR A 476 27.60 -12.56 25.75
CA THR A 476 26.44 -13.44 25.60
C THR A 476 25.36 -12.71 24.82
N LEU A 477 25.04 -13.23 23.64
CA LEU A 477 23.90 -12.83 22.85
C LEU A 477 22.70 -13.68 23.27
N SER A 478 21.61 -13.09 23.76
CA SER A 478 20.40 -13.81 24.16
C SER A 478 19.19 -13.32 23.38
N ALA A 479 18.29 -14.21 23.01
CA ALA A 479 17.06 -13.87 22.30
C ALA A 479 15.97 -14.93 22.53
N ILE A 480 14.77 -14.67 22.03
CA ILE A 480 13.68 -15.65 21.92
C ILE A 480 13.49 -15.99 20.45
N ALA A 481 13.52 -17.29 20.11
CA ALA A 481 13.06 -17.83 18.83
C ALA A 481 11.63 -18.33 19.00
N ASP A 482 10.73 -17.98 18.08
CA ASP A 482 9.30 -18.28 18.21
C ASP A 482 8.66 -18.53 16.85
N ASP A 483 8.16 -19.75 16.66
CA ASP A 483 7.46 -20.16 15.45
C ASP A 483 5.95 -19.91 15.52
N SER A 484 5.40 -19.53 16.68
CA SER A 484 3.95 -19.38 16.90
C SER A 484 3.39 -18.01 16.52
N ARG A 485 4.23 -17.08 16.03
CA ARG A 485 3.87 -15.67 15.80
C ARG A 485 3.04 -15.48 14.52
N PHE A 486 1.86 -16.06 14.47
CA PHE A 486 0.90 -15.96 13.37
C PHE A 486 -0.49 -15.57 13.87
N SER A 487 -1.28 -14.92 13.02
CA SER A 487 -2.71 -14.79 13.26
C SER A 487 -3.42 -16.09 12.95
N HIS A 488 -4.20 -16.59 13.92
CA HIS A 488 -5.11 -17.74 13.75
C HIS A 488 -6.56 -17.30 13.50
N ARG A 489 -6.76 -16.06 13.04
CA ARG A 489 -8.08 -15.60 12.56
C ARG A 489 -8.32 -16.16 11.16
N ASN A 490 -9.55 -16.60 10.90
CA ASN A 490 -9.98 -17.23 9.63
C ASN A 490 -9.14 -18.45 9.21
N GLY A 491 -8.71 -19.26 10.18
CA GLY A 491 -8.03 -20.53 9.98
C GLY A 491 -6.81 -20.69 10.88
N ALA A 492 -6.09 -21.81 10.76
CA ALA A 492 -4.90 -22.10 11.56
C ALA A 492 -3.64 -22.14 10.69
N GLU A 493 -2.53 -21.62 11.22
CA GLU A 493 -1.19 -21.83 10.70
C GLU A 493 -0.52 -22.96 11.51
N PRO A 494 0.15 -23.92 10.87
CA PRO A 494 0.92 -24.92 11.61
C PRO A 494 2.10 -24.23 12.33
N VAL A 495 2.40 -24.72 13.53
CA VAL A 495 3.52 -24.25 14.36
C VAL A 495 4.45 -25.42 14.62
N GLN A 496 5.74 -25.19 14.45
CA GLN A 496 6.79 -26.18 14.50
C GLN A 496 7.69 -25.92 15.71
N THR A 497 8.32 -26.97 16.23
CA THR A 497 9.36 -26.84 17.25
C THR A 497 10.63 -26.22 16.66
N ILE A 498 11.27 -25.31 17.38
CA ILE A 498 12.60 -24.81 17.02
C ILE A 498 13.60 -25.97 17.05
N THR A 499 14.51 -26.05 16.08
CA THR A 499 15.58 -27.07 16.01
C THR A 499 16.99 -26.50 15.98
N ALA A 500 17.16 -25.25 15.54
CA ALA A 500 18.45 -24.57 15.54
C ALA A 500 18.29 -23.06 15.65
N ALA A 501 19.35 -22.42 16.14
CA ALA A 501 19.54 -20.98 16.03
C ALA A 501 21.00 -20.67 15.75
N GLU A 502 21.26 -19.54 15.11
CA GLU A 502 22.60 -19.11 14.71
C GLU A 502 22.69 -17.58 14.65
N TYR A 503 23.92 -17.10 14.80
CA TYR A 503 24.25 -15.70 14.57
C TYR A 503 25.41 -15.53 13.59
N TYR A 504 25.49 -14.35 12.99
CA TYR A 504 26.54 -13.90 12.08
C TYR A 504 27.01 -12.51 12.52
N LEU A 505 28.30 -12.21 12.33
CA LEU A 505 28.90 -10.93 12.71
C LEU A 505 29.23 -10.12 11.46
N ASP A 506 28.68 -8.92 11.39
CA ASP A 506 28.85 -7.87 10.35
C ASP A 506 28.42 -8.23 8.92
N ILE A 507 28.59 -9.49 8.51
CA ILE A 507 28.18 -10.02 7.20
C ILE A 507 26.90 -10.87 7.39
N PRO A 508 25.76 -10.51 6.77
CA PRO A 508 24.52 -11.26 6.91
C PRO A 508 24.56 -12.63 6.22
N PRO A 509 23.69 -13.58 6.61
CA PRO A 509 23.74 -14.99 6.19
C PRO A 509 23.59 -15.25 4.69
N TRP A 510 23.11 -14.28 3.91
CA TRP A 510 22.94 -14.43 2.46
C TRP A 510 24.11 -13.86 1.65
N GLN A 511 25.10 -13.24 2.30
CA GLN A 511 26.28 -12.69 1.63
C GLN A 511 27.47 -13.65 1.68
N GLU A 512 28.28 -13.62 0.62
CA GLU A 512 29.51 -14.39 0.54
C GLU A 512 30.48 -13.97 1.66
N GLY A 513 31.14 -14.95 2.29
CA GLY A 513 32.04 -14.73 3.41
C GLY A 513 31.37 -14.64 4.79
N ALA A 514 30.05 -14.78 4.87
CA ALA A 514 29.34 -14.83 6.15
C ALA A 514 29.78 -16.05 6.99
N GLU A 515 30.27 -15.81 8.20
CA GLU A 515 30.66 -16.88 9.13
C GLU A 515 29.49 -17.23 10.05
N ARG A 516 29.10 -18.52 10.02
CA ARG A 516 28.00 -19.05 10.83
C ARG A 516 28.49 -19.41 12.23
N HIS A 517 27.85 -18.85 13.26
CA HIS A 517 28.06 -19.24 14.65
C HIS A 517 26.79 -19.86 15.26
N PRO A 518 26.82 -21.13 15.71
CA PRO A 518 25.65 -21.77 16.31
C PRO A 518 25.29 -21.15 17.67
N MET A 519 24.00 -21.03 17.93
CA MET A 519 23.44 -20.71 19.24
C MET A 519 22.86 -21.97 19.90
N GLN A 520 22.76 -21.94 21.22
CA GLN A 520 22.25 -23.04 22.03
C GLN A 520 20.89 -22.66 22.62
N SER A 521 20.04 -23.66 22.81
CA SER A 521 18.86 -23.52 23.67
C SER A 521 19.29 -23.29 25.12
N VAL A 522 18.64 -22.35 25.81
CA VAL A 522 18.88 -22.10 27.24
C VAL A 522 18.42 -23.28 28.10
N SER A 523 17.38 -24.02 27.67
CA SER A 523 16.88 -25.20 28.38
C SER A 523 17.69 -26.48 28.12
N GLY A 524 18.71 -26.42 27.25
CA GLY A 524 19.58 -27.56 26.92
C GLY A 524 19.21 -28.28 25.63
N ASP A 525 17.91 -28.35 25.30
CA ASP A 525 17.41 -28.98 24.06
C ASP A 525 16.51 -28.02 23.27
N PHE A 526 16.50 -28.21 21.95
CA PHE A 526 15.59 -27.57 21.01
C PHE A 526 14.37 -28.48 20.81
N ASN A 527 13.27 -28.18 21.47
CA ASN A 527 12.07 -29.03 21.47
C ASN A 527 10.75 -28.28 21.73
N LEU A 528 10.78 -26.96 21.77
CA LEU A 528 9.62 -26.10 21.99
C LEU A 528 9.35 -25.24 20.75
N GLU A 529 8.09 -24.84 20.56
CA GLU A 529 7.67 -23.88 19.52
C GLU A 529 8.21 -22.46 19.78
N GLN A 530 8.46 -22.15 21.05
CA GLN A 530 9.13 -20.94 21.52
C GLN A 530 10.31 -21.32 22.42
N GLN A 531 11.51 -20.85 22.08
CA GLN A 531 12.75 -21.23 22.74
C GLN A 531 13.59 -20.00 23.09
N ALA A 532 14.02 -19.90 24.35
CA ALA A 532 15.09 -18.98 24.70
C ALA A 532 16.43 -19.53 24.16
N ILE A 533 17.15 -18.69 23.42
CA ILE A 533 18.42 -19.04 22.76
C ILE A 533 19.55 -18.15 23.26
N LYS A 534 20.76 -18.71 23.33
CA LYS A 534 21.98 -18.00 23.72
C LYS A 534 23.15 -18.33 22.79
N GLY A 535 23.95 -17.33 22.46
CA GLY A 535 25.20 -17.44 21.71
C GLY A 535 26.34 -16.77 22.47
N ILE A 536 27.55 -17.28 22.33
CA ILE A 536 28.75 -16.67 22.90
C ILE A 536 29.54 -16.06 21.75
N VAL A 537 29.72 -14.74 21.76
CA VAL A 537 30.46 -13.97 20.76
C VAL A 537 31.90 -13.79 21.22
N ASP A 538 32.84 -14.23 20.39
CA ASP A 538 34.28 -14.05 20.59
C ASP A 538 34.73 -12.72 19.98
N THR A 539 35.08 -11.75 20.82
CA THR A 539 35.46 -10.42 20.37
C THR A 539 36.97 -10.26 20.12
N ARG A 540 37.78 -11.30 20.30
CA ARG A 540 39.26 -11.21 20.20
C ARG A 540 39.75 -10.75 18.83
N ASN A 541 39.00 -11.08 17.78
CA ASN A 541 39.35 -10.75 16.40
C ASN A 541 38.50 -9.61 15.82
N LEU A 542 37.65 -8.98 16.64
CA LEU A 542 36.86 -7.83 16.21
C LEU A 542 37.66 -6.54 16.36
N SER A 543 37.56 -5.67 15.35
CA SER A 543 38.17 -4.35 15.39
C SER A 543 37.51 -3.44 16.43
N SER A 544 38.20 -2.40 16.89
CA SER A 544 37.54 -1.34 17.66
C SER A 544 36.48 -0.63 16.79
N GLY A 545 35.30 -0.37 17.36
CA GLY A 545 34.19 0.26 16.65
C GLY A 545 32.87 -0.49 16.78
N LYS A 546 31.91 -0.09 15.95
CA LYS A 546 30.54 -0.61 15.97
C LYS A 546 30.43 -1.87 15.11
N HIS A 547 29.83 -2.91 15.68
CA HIS A 547 29.56 -4.19 15.05
C HIS A 547 28.07 -4.50 15.06
N MET A 548 27.65 -5.38 14.15
CA MET A 548 26.28 -5.87 14.06
C MET A 548 26.25 -7.40 14.18
N ALA A 549 25.36 -7.93 15.01
CA ALA A 549 25.05 -9.36 15.02
C ALA A 549 23.69 -9.59 14.34
N TYR A 550 23.63 -10.50 13.37
CA TYR A 550 22.41 -10.99 12.74
C TYR A 550 22.03 -12.33 13.36
N ILE A 551 20.79 -12.51 13.78
CA ILE A 551 20.31 -13.72 14.43
C ILE A 551 19.13 -14.28 13.66
N ARG A 552 19.11 -15.60 13.44
CA ARG A 552 17.95 -16.31 12.92
C ARG A 552 17.80 -17.69 13.56
N ALA A 553 16.61 -18.28 13.42
CA ALA A 553 16.29 -19.61 13.91
C ALA A 553 15.65 -20.46 12.81
N MET A 554 15.70 -21.78 13.00
CA MET A 554 15.15 -22.79 12.11
C MET A 554 14.19 -23.68 12.88
N ASP A 555 13.09 -24.03 12.24
CA ASP A 555 12.08 -24.95 12.78
C ASP A 555 12.38 -26.43 12.45
N SER A 556 11.48 -27.34 12.82
CA SER A 556 11.60 -28.77 12.57
C SER A 556 11.27 -29.21 11.14
N GLU A 557 10.79 -28.31 10.30
CA GLU A 557 10.65 -28.51 8.85
C GLU A 557 11.90 -28.03 8.08
N GLY A 558 12.90 -27.51 8.78
CA GLY A 558 14.13 -27.00 8.18
C GLY A 558 13.99 -25.61 7.56
N ARG A 559 12.96 -24.85 7.95
CA ARG A 559 12.69 -23.52 7.41
C ARG A 559 13.33 -22.47 8.31
N TRP A 560 14.19 -21.65 7.71
CA TRP A 560 14.81 -20.52 8.38
C TRP A 560 13.87 -19.32 8.35
N GLY A 561 13.70 -18.67 9.50
CA GLY A 561 12.99 -17.40 9.58
C GLY A 561 13.85 -16.19 9.22
N PRO A 562 13.26 -14.97 9.25
CA PRO A 562 13.99 -13.74 8.98
C PRO A 562 15.08 -13.47 10.00
N VAL A 563 16.11 -12.72 9.58
CA VAL A 563 17.11 -12.21 10.52
C VAL A 563 16.54 -11.08 11.38
N THR A 564 16.96 -11.02 12.63
CA THR A 564 16.86 -9.84 13.50
C THR A 564 18.26 -9.43 13.89
N ALA A 565 18.54 -8.13 13.88
CA ALA A 565 19.87 -7.62 14.16
C ALA A 565 19.95 -6.85 15.49
N VAL A 566 21.15 -6.76 16.04
CA VAL A 566 21.49 -5.92 17.19
C VAL A 566 22.87 -5.32 17.02
N PHE A 567 23.07 -4.11 17.55
CA PHE A 567 24.37 -3.46 17.58
C PHE A 567 25.12 -3.74 18.89
N PHE A 568 26.45 -3.73 18.81
CA PHE A 568 27.35 -3.61 19.96
C PHE A 568 28.64 -2.92 19.53
N SER A 569 29.39 -2.35 20.47
CA SER A 569 30.65 -1.70 20.18
C SER A 569 31.81 -2.38 20.90
N ILE A 570 32.95 -2.49 20.22
CA ILE A 570 34.23 -2.92 20.81
C ILE A 570 35.10 -1.69 21.07
N GLN A 571 35.69 -1.60 22.25
CA GLN A 571 36.65 -0.57 22.64
C GLN A 571 38.09 -0.99 22.35
#